data_AF-K0IHA0-F1
#
_entry.id   AF-K0IHA0-F1
#
_cell.length_a   1.000
_cell.length_b   1.000
_cell.length_c   1.000
_cell.angle_alpha   90.00
_cell.angle_beta   90.00
_cell.angle_gamma   90.00
#
_symmetry.space_group_name_H-M   'P 1'
#
loop_
_entity.id
_entity.type
_entity.pdbx_description
1 polymer ?
#
loop_
_entity_poly.entity_id
_entity_poly.type
_entity_poly.pdbx_seq_one_letter_code
_entity_poly.pdbx_strand_id
1 'polypeptide(L)'
;MSALLKDRVWTMLSEVAKRGVYPLHGNKLGIYRIPIEITEKSDISSIMNDLRSSGFKMDTHADRIYITYKWTEKGNDPITGEDLSADLNVTVEIVTGEVVDLIYQIRQLEYFGDPYWIKNYRQKADQNAKMVIDTIIRNTRIGDKLLAHWQKVEKLTMEQALKKLEELTPLAKNPKARSATAPPPAGPSAAPRPAAAAPQMPPPPAIPAAPSAPAAGGPTTISLSGTGTNYGKVEGPIDPKFKEKRQQVGTYQGIKVWGPYDAPGQLGIWGDYVCIDFDICVADGACIEACPVNVYEWLQTPGHPASDKKAFMIREKDCIFCMACENVCPPQAVKIFKKS
;
A
#
# COMPACT_ATOMS: atom_id res chain seq x y z
N MET A 1 -10.01 -4.36 -0.20
CA MET A 1 -8.92 -3.38 -0.38
C MET A 1 -9.56 -2.01 -0.40
N SER A 2 -9.08 -1.07 0.43
CA SER A 2 -9.62 0.29 0.51
C SER A 2 -9.48 0.99 -0.85
N ALA A 3 -10.60 1.43 -1.43
CA ALA A 3 -10.75 2.02 -2.76
C ALA A 3 -10.45 3.54 -2.83
N LEU A 4 -9.76 4.09 -1.83
CA LEU A 4 -9.27 5.46 -1.87
C LEU A 4 -7.80 5.42 -1.52
N LEU A 5 -7.07 6.30 -2.21
CA LEU A 5 -5.71 6.73 -1.89
C LEU A 5 -4.67 5.87 -2.60
N LYS A 6 -3.97 6.49 -3.55
CA LYS A 6 -2.70 6.01 -4.08
C LYS A 6 -1.75 5.91 -2.88
N ASP A 7 -1.70 4.75 -2.25
CA ASP A 7 -0.80 4.42 -1.16
C ASP A 7 0.64 4.73 -1.61
N ARG A 8 1.17 5.90 -1.26
CA ARG A 8 2.59 6.20 -1.50
C ARG A 8 3.33 5.68 -0.28
N VAL A 9 3.61 4.39 -0.32
CA VAL A 9 4.51 3.73 0.63
C VAL A 9 5.94 4.08 0.22
N TRP A 10 6.63 4.77 1.11
CA TRP A 10 8.05 5.09 1.00
C TRP A 10 8.83 4.19 1.96
N THR A 11 9.88 3.54 1.48
CA THR A 11 10.80 2.81 2.36
C THR A 11 12.02 3.69 2.59
N MET A 12 12.17 4.25 3.80
CA MET A 12 13.37 4.98 4.19
C MET A 12 14.41 4.00 4.72
N LEU A 13 15.48 3.79 3.96
CA LEU A 13 16.63 2.99 4.39
C LEU A 13 17.41 3.79 5.44
N SER A 14 17.84 3.14 6.52
CA SER A 14 18.76 3.73 7.50
C SER A 14 20.06 4.16 6.83
N GLU A 15 20.73 5.22 7.31
CA GLU A 15 22.07 5.62 6.83
C GLU A 15 23.10 4.50 7.04
N VAL A 16 22.88 3.64 8.04
CA VAL A 16 23.72 2.47 8.35
C VAL A 16 23.31 1.24 7.53
N ALA A 17 22.16 1.26 6.87
CA ALA A 17 21.73 0.20 5.97
C ALA A 17 22.58 0.27 4.70
N LYS A 18 23.68 -0.49 4.68
CA LYS A 18 24.51 -0.68 3.49
C LYS A 18 23.60 -1.06 2.31
N ARG A 19 23.70 -0.32 1.20
CA ARG A 19 22.99 -0.59 -0.06
C ARG A 19 22.96 -2.10 -0.34
N GLY A 20 21.79 -2.71 -0.18
CA GLY A 20 21.55 -4.13 -0.49
C GLY A 20 21.62 -5.11 0.68
N VAL A 21 21.77 -4.67 1.93
CA VAL A 21 21.87 -5.58 3.08
C VAL A 21 20.69 -5.34 4.03
N TYR A 22 19.75 -6.28 3.97
CA TYR A 22 18.54 -6.46 4.78
C TYR A 22 17.42 -5.41 4.61
N PRO A 23 16.30 -5.80 3.94
CA PRO A 23 15.07 -5.03 3.93
C PRO A 23 14.56 -4.66 5.33
N LEU A 24 14.95 -5.42 6.38
CA LEU A 24 14.54 -5.29 7.78
C LEU A 24 15.09 -4.02 8.48
N HIS A 25 16.18 -3.43 7.99
CA HIS A 25 16.83 -2.25 8.60
C HIS A 25 16.42 -0.91 7.94
N GLY A 26 15.19 -0.84 7.42
CA GLY A 26 14.58 0.39 6.92
C GLY A 26 13.28 0.70 7.66
N ASN A 27 12.96 1.98 7.85
CA ASN A 27 11.65 2.39 8.32
C ASN A 27 10.67 2.38 7.13
N LYS A 28 9.49 1.75 7.30
CA LYS A 28 8.42 1.87 6.30
C LYS A 28 7.59 3.09 6.67
N LEU A 29 7.44 4.03 5.74
CA LEU A 29 6.63 5.23 5.88
C LEU A 29 5.46 5.12 4.90
N GLY A 30 4.23 5.21 5.37
CA GLY A 30 3.08 5.38 4.49
C GLY A 30 2.41 6.72 4.72
N ILE A 31 1.92 7.33 3.64
CA ILE A 31 1.27 8.64 3.65
C ILE A 31 -0.07 8.51 2.94
N TYR A 32 -1.14 8.84 3.64
CA TYR A 32 -2.50 8.91 3.14
C TYR A 32 -2.97 10.36 3.08
N ARG A 33 -3.13 10.87 1.87
CA ARG A 33 -3.52 12.27 1.62
C ARG A 33 -5.02 12.40 1.36
N ILE A 34 -5.73 13.05 2.27
CA ILE A 34 -7.19 13.23 2.20
C ILE A 34 -7.49 14.68 1.78
N PRO A 35 -8.29 14.90 0.70
CA PRO A 35 -8.56 16.22 0.14
C PRO A 35 -9.64 16.96 0.94
N ILE A 36 -9.40 17.17 2.23
CA ILE A 36 -10.28 17.91 3.13
C ILE A 36 -9.46 18.91 3.95
N GLU A 37 -10.09 20.02 4.29
CA GLU A 37 -9.49 21.07 5.10
C GLU A 37 -9.82 20.88 6.59
N ILE A 38 -8.80 20.93 7.44
CA ILE A 38 -8.91 20.97 8.91
C ILE A 38 -7.93 22.03 9.42
N THR A 39 -8.42 23.25 9.57
CA THR A 39 -7.65 24.42 10.01
C THR A 39 -8.16 24.99 11.34
N GLU A 40 -9.42 24.69 11.70
CA GLU A 40 -10.03 25.19 12.92
C GLU A 40 -9.59 24.43 14.18
N LYS A 41 -9.26 25.15 15.25
CA LYS A 41 -8.93 24.56 16.56
C LYS A 41 -10.08 23.74 17.15
N SER A 42 -11.33 24.09 16.82
CA SER A 42 -12.54 23.36 17.21
C SER A 42 -12.55 21.94 16.62
N ASP A 43 -12.18 21.80 15.35
CA ASP A 43 -12.06 20.51 14.65
C ASP A 43 -10.99 19.64 15.27
N ILE A 44 -9.79 20.21 15.52
CA ILE A 44 -8.67 19.51 16.15
C ILE A 44 -9.06 18.98 17.53
N SER A 45 -9.74 19.81 18.32
CA SER A 45 -10.23 19.44 19.65
C SER A 45 -11.29 18.34 19.57
N SER A 46 -12.18 18.38 18.57
CA SER A 46 -13.19 17.34 18.33
C SER A 46 -12.54 16.00 17.96
N ILE A 47 -11.58 16.00 17.04
CA ILE A 47 -10.84 14.79 16.64
C ILE A 47 -10.20 14.13 17.86
N MET A 48 -9.58 14.93 18.73
CA MET A 48 -9.02 14.41 19.97
C MET A 48 -10.09 13.81 20.88
N ASN A 49 -11.19 14.51 21.10
CA ASN A 49 -12.27 14.03 21.97
C ASN A 49 -12.89 12.73 21.44
N ASP A 50 -13.11 12.63 20.14
CA ASP A 50 -13.68 11.45 19.45
C ASP A 50 -12.80 10.20 19.63
N LEU A 51 -11.47 10.37 19.73
CA LEU A 51 -10.52 9.26 19.82
C LEU A 51 -10.15 8.85 21.25
N ARG A 52 -10.51 9.64 22.28
CA ARG A 52 -10.18 9.32 23.69
C ARG A 52 -10.68 7.94 24.14
N SER A 53 -11.86 7.53 23.66
CA SER A 53 -12.47 6.24 24.00
C SER A 53 -11.96 5.08 23.14
N SER A 54 -11.11 5.34 22.14
CA SER A 54 -10.61 4.33 21.20
C SER A 54 -9.41 3.53 21.74
N GLY A 55 -8.95 3.83 22.96
CA GLY A 55 -7.83 3.11 23.61
C GLY A 55 -6.45 3.43 23.03
N PHE A 56 -6.33 4.53 22.28
CA PHE A 56 -5.04 5.00 21.74
C PHE A 56 -4.38 5.97 22.71
N LYS A 57 -3.04 5.94 22.76
CA LYS A 57 -2.29 7.02 23.40
C LYS A 57 -2.22 8.18 22.40
N MET A 58 -2.58 9.37 22.85
CA MET A 58 -2.58 10.57 22.01
C MET A 58 -1.60 11.61 22.54
N ASP A 59 -0.93 12.29 21.62
CA ASP A 59 -0.06 13.43 21.88
C ASP A 59 -0.31 14.51 20.81
N THR A 60 0.01 15.76 21.11
CA THR A 60 -0.15 16.87 20.16
C THR A 60 1.05 17.78 20.21
N HIS A 61 1.58 18.12 19.04
CA HIS A 61 2.64 19.09 18.91
C HIS A 61 2.37 19.99 17.69
N ALA A 62 2.18 21.28 17.94
CA ALA A 62 1.81 22.26 16.93
C ALA A 62 0.54 21.84 16.14
N ASP A 63 0.68 21.63 14.83
CA ASP A 63 -0.35 21.26 13.85
C ASP A 63 -0.52 19.73 13.69
N ARG A 64 0.16 18.95 14.53
CA ARG A 64 0.25 17.49 14.43
C ARG A 64 -0.41 16.80 15.63
N ILE A 65 -1.20 15.77 15.34
CA ILE A 65 -1.79 14.87 16.34
C ILE A 65 -1.14 13.50 16.18
N TYR A 66 -0.49 13.00 17.23
CA TYR A 66 0.12 11.68 17.24
C TYR A 66 -0.81 10.70 17.94
N ILE A 67 -1.08 9.58 17.28
CA ILE A 67 -1.97 8.53 17.76
C ILE A 67 -1.16 7.24 17.77
N THR A 68 -0.77 6.81 18.97
CA THR A 68 0.01 5.61 19.20
C THR A 68 -0.89 4.47 19.64
N TYR A 69 -0.85 3.37 18.89
CA TYR A 69 -1.41 2.09 19.30
C TYR A 69 -0.30 1.18 19.84
N LYS A 70 -0.55 0.60 21.01
CA LYS A 70 0.36 -0.35 21.66
C LYS A 70 -0.26 -1.75 21.66
N TRP A 71 0.57 -2.76 21.48
CA TRP A 71 0.18 -4.16 21.65
C TRP A 71 1.35 -4.98 22.19
N THR A 72 1.05 -6.13 22.76
CA THR A 72 2.04 -7.03 23.35
C THR A 72 2.07 -8.32 22.55
N GLU A 73 3.26 -8.75 22.12
CA GLU A 73 3.49 -10.04 21.48
C GLU A 73 4.04 -11.02 22.52
N LYS A 74 3.41 -12.20 22.61
CA LYS A 74 3.88 -13.29 23.46
C LYS A 74 4.54 -14.36 22.61
N GLY A 75 5.58 -14.97 23.16
CA GLY A 75 6.30 -16.09 22.56
C GLY A 75 6.80 -17.03 23.63
N ASN A 76 7.53 -18.05 23.20
CA ASN A 76 8.19 -18.99 24.09
C ASN A 76 9.59 -19.28 23.53
N ASP A 77 10.59 -19.33 24.40
CA ASP A 77 11.96 -19.66 24.01
C ASP A 77 12.04 -21.18 23.74
N PRO A 78 12.39 -21.60 22.51
CA PRO A 78 12.41 -23.02 22.16
C PRO A 78 13.51 -23.82 22.88
N ILE A 79 14.48 -23.14 23.52
CA ILE A 79 15.61 -23.76 24.22
C ILE A 79 15.34 -23.78 25.73
N THR A 80 14.97 -22.63 26.31
CA THR A 80 14.78 -22.52 27.78
C THR A 80 13.35 -22.84 28.21
N GLY A 81 12.39 -22.82 27.28
CA GLY A 81 10.96 -23.02 27.56
C GLY A 81 10.30 -21.82 28.28
N GLU A 82 11.02 -20.71 28.44
CA GLU A 82 10.52 -19.53 29.14
C GLU A 82 9.51 -18.75 28.30
N ASP A 83 8.51 -18.18 28.96
CA ASP A 83 7.55 -17.29 28.32
C ASP A 83 8.17 -15.93 28.04
N LEU A 84 8.14 -15.54 26.77
CA LEU A 84 8.68 -14.28 26.28
C LEU A 84 7.55 -13.30 26.00
N SER A 85 7.79 -12.02 26.27
CA SER A 85 6.81 -10.95 26.02
C SER A 85 7.53 -9.69 25.57
N ALA A 86 7.00 -9.03 24.53
CA ALA A 86 7.53 -7.77 24.04
C ALA A 86 6.40 -6.77 23.75
N ASP A 87 6.58 -5.54 24.22
CA ASP A 87 5.65 -4.45 23.98
C ASP A 87 6.05 -3.68 22.73
N LEU A 88 5.15 -3.69 21.75
CA LEU A 88 5.32 -3.04 20.47
C LEU A 88 4.37 -1.86 20.34
N ASN A 89 4.71 -0.93 19.46
CA ASN A 89 3.82 0.17 19.14
C ASN A 89 3.97 0.65 17.70
N VAL A 90 2.91 1.30 17.22
CA VAL A 90 2.88 2.01 15.95
C VAL A 90 2.22 3.36 16.18
N THR A 91 2.74 4.40 15.53
CA THR A 91 2.22 5.76 15.66
C THR A 91 1.77 6.26 14.30
N VAL A 92 0.55 6.76 14.25
CA VAL A 92 -0.03 7.48 13.13
C VAL A 92 -0.09 8.96 13.51
N GLU A 93 0.46 9.78 12.65
CA GLU A 93 0.50 11.23 12.74
C GLU A 93 -0.56 11.81 11.81
N ILE A 94 -1.42 12.69 12.34
CA ILE A 94 -2.35 13.51 11.58
C ILE A 94 -1.72 14.88 11.41
N VAL A 95 -1.38 15.25 10.18
CA VAL A 95 -1.00 16.61 9.81
C VAL A 95 -2.25 17.35 9.37
N THR A 96 -2.61 18.39 10.12
CA THR A 96 -3.79 19.22 9.85
C THR A 96 -3.41 20.44 9.00
N GLY A 97 -4.34 20.91 8.16
CA GLY A 97 -4.10 22.00 7.22
C GLY A 97 -5.18 22.07 6.14
N GLU A 98 -4.85 22.70 5.00
CA GLU A 98 -5.72 22.74 3.81
C GLU A 98 -6.00 21.34 3.23
N VAL A 99 -5.04 20.44 3.42
CA VAL A 99 -5.11 19.02 3.08
C VAL A 99 -4.67 18.24 4.30
N VAL A 100 -5.41 17.19 4.65
CA VAL A 100 -5.07 16.32 5.77
C VAL A 100 -4.19 15.17 5.29
N ASP A 101 -3.01 15.03 5.89
CA ASP A 101 -2.13 13.88 5.66
C ASP A 101 -2.11 12.98 6.91
N LEU A 102 -2.41 11.70 6.73
CA LEU A 102 -2.22 10.67 7.76
C LEU A 102 -0.92 9.92 7.44
N ILE A 103 0.08 10.08 8.30
CA ILE A 103 1.43 9.56 8.11
C ILE A 103 1.68 8.49 9.16
N TYR A 104 2.19 7.33 8.78
CA TYR A 104 2.59 6.31 9.76
C TYR A 104 3.99 5.79 9.46
N GLN A 105 4.73 5.52 10.52
CA GLN A 105 6.08 4.97 10.42
C GLN A 105 6.16 3.65 11.18
N ILE A 106 6.49 2.57 10.47
CA ILE A 106 6.85 1.29 11.06
C ILE A 106 8.35 1.34 11.37
N ARG A 107 8.66 1.34 12.67
CA ARG A 107 10.03 1.25 13.18
C ARG A 107 10.58 -0.15 12.98
N GLN A 108 11.88 -0.31 13.13
CA GLN A 108 12.53 -1.62 13.06
C GLN A 108 12.37 -2.36 14.40
N LEU A 109 12.60 -3.67 14.41
CA LEU A 109 12.35 -4.50 15.60
C LEU A 109 13.38 -4.22 16.70
N GLU A 110 14.58 -3.78 16.31
CA GLU A 110 15.70 -3.34 17.14
C GLU A 110 15.31 -2.16 18.03
N TYR A 111 14.40 -1.30 17.56
CA TYR A 111 13.84 -0.22 18.38
C TYR A 111 13.09 -0.75 19.62
N PHE A 112 12.62 -1.99 19.56
CA PHE A 112 11.88 -2.67 20.63
C PHE A 112 12.74 -3.72 21.36
N GLY A 113 14.06 -3.67 21.23
CA GLY A 113 14.97 -4.62 21.87
C GLY A 113 15.24 -5.89 21.08
N ASP A 114 14.95 -5.90 19.78
CA ASP A 114 15.18 -7.01 18.85
C ASP A 114 14.67 -8.40 19.31
N PRO A 115 13.37 -8.53 19.67
CA PRO A 115 12.78 -9.80 20.07
C PRO A 115 12.76 -10.82 18.92
N TYR A 116 13.79 -11.68 18.89
CA TYR A 116 14.05 -12.66 17.84
C TYR A 116 12.89 -13.63 17.54
N TRP A 117 11.99 -13.87 18.50
CA TRP A 117 10.85 -14.78 18.35
C TRP A 117 9.68 -14.19 17.56
N ILE A 118 9.66 -12.86 17.35
CA ILE A 118 8.56 -12.18 16.67
C ILE A 118 8.68 -12.33 15.16
N LYS A 119 7.72 -13.07 14.58
CA LYS A 119 7.61 -13.27 13.12
C LYS A 119 6.58 -12.34 12.50
N ASN A 120 6.79 -11.98 11.24
CA ASN A 120 5.88 -11.14 10.44
C ASN A 120 5.56 -9.77 11.07
N TYR A 121 6.46 -9.24 11.91
CA TYR A 121 6.26 -7.99 12.62
C TYR A 121 5.76 -6.85 11.73
N ARG A 122 6.38 -6.66 10.56
CA ARG A 122 6.00 -5.57 9.64
C ARG A 122 4.60 -5.69 9.10
N GLN A 123 4.15 -6.90 8.77
CA GLN A 123 2.77 -7.11 8.29
C GLN A 123 1.78 -6.80 9.41
N LYS A 124 2.06 -7.25 10.64
CA LYS A 124 1.24 -6.94 11.81
C LYS A 124 1.22 -5.44 12.13
N ALA A 125 2.38 -4.78 12.10
CA ALA A 125 2.50 -3.35 12.34
C ALA A 125 1.78 -2.52 11.27
N ASP A 126 1.84 -2.95 10.00
CA ASP A 126 1.12 -2.34 8.87
C ASP A 126 -0.40 -2.50 9.03
N GLN A 127 -0.87 -3.70 9.39
CA GLN A 127 -2.29 -3.93 9.70
C GLN A 127 -2.77 -3.10 10.89
N ASN A 128 -1.96 -2.99 11.95
CA ASN A 128 -2.26 -2.16 13.11
C ASN A 128 -2.30 -0.67 12.74
N ALA A 129 -1.38 -0.18 11.90
CA ALA A 129 -1.40 1.19 11.41
C ALA A 129 -2.68 1.47 10.59
N LYS A 130 -3.04 0.56 9.68
CA LYS A 130 -4.27 0.66 8.88
C LYS A 130 -5.52 0.65 9.76
N MET A 131 -5.56 -0.19 10.79
CA MET A 131 -6.64 -0.18 11.78
C MET A 131 -6.76 1.19 12.47
N VAL A 132 -5.64 1.79 12.89
CA VAL A 132 -5.63 3.13 13.52
C VAL A 132 -6.17 4.17 12.53
N ILE A 133 -5.71 4.14 11.28
CA ILE A 133 -6.13 5.06 10.22
C ILE A 133 -7.62 4.93 9.91
N ASP A 134 -8.11 3.70 9.75
CA ASP A 134 -9.52 3.40 9.52
C ASP A 134 -10.37 3.92 10.69
N THR A 135 -9.88 3.75 11.92
CA THR A 135 -10.55 4.26 13.13
C THR A 135 -10.56 5.79 13.16
N ILE A 136 -9.46 6.45 12.80
CA ILE A 136 -9.39 7.92 12.67
C ILE A 136 -10.43 8.40 11.67
N ILE A 137 -10.48 7.81 10.48
CA ILE A 137 -11.41 8.21 9.42
C ILE A 137 -12.86 7.93 9.85
N ARG A 138 -13.15 6.78 10.46
CA ARG A 138 -14.52 6.40 10.84
C ARG A 138 -15.06 7.13 12.05
N ASN A 139 -14.23 7.44 13.04
CA ASN A 139 -14.73 7.90 14.33
C ASN A 139 -14.65 9.41 14.50
N THR A 140 -13.90 10.11 13.64
CA THR A 140 -13.65 11.55 13.82
C THR A 140 -14.32 12.41 12.76
N ARG A 141 -14.25 13.73 13.00
CA ARG A 141 -14.70 14.77 12.07
C ARG A 141 -14.02 14.73 10.70
N ILE A 142 -12.87 14.05 10.56
CA ILE A 142 -12.23 13.77 9.26
C ILE A 142 -13.21 13.03 8.35
N GLY A 143 -13.86 11.97 8.85
CA GLY A 143 -14.86 11.23 8.07
C GLY A 143 -16.08 12.07 7.73
N ASP A 144 -16.52 12.96 8.63
CA ASP A 144 -17.69 13.83 8.38
C ASP A 144 -17.43 14.81 7.24
N LYS A 145 -16.25 15.46 7.25
CA LYS A 145 -15.82 16.35 6.17
C LYS A 145 -15.58 15.60 4.87
N LEU A 146 -15.09 14.37 4.94
CA LEU A 146 -14.88 13.51 3.77
C LEU A 146 -16.20 13.11 3.10
N LEU A 147 -17.23 12.76 3.88
CA LEU A 147 -18.58 12.51 3.37
C LEU A 147 -19.15 13.76 2.67
N ALA A 148 -19.03 14.93 3.31
CA ALA A 148 -19.48 16.20 2.72
C ALA A 148 -18.72 16.53 1.42
N HIS A 149 -17.43 16.23 1.35
CA HIS A 149 -16.63 16.36 0.13
C HIS A 149 -17.16 15.46 -1.00
N TRP A 150 -17.46 14.18 -0.74
CA TRP A 150 -18.04 13.29 -1.77
C TRP A 150 -19.43 13.72 -2.23
N GLN A 151 -20.27 14.24 -1.33
CA GLN A 151 -21.57 14.80 -1.72
C GLN A 151 -21.42 16.00 -2.65
N LYS A 152 -20.46 16.89 -2.37
CA LYS A 152 -20.27 18.13 -3.14
C LYS A 152 -19.56 17.90 -4.48
N VAL A 153 -18.45 17.17 -4.47
CA VAL A 153 -17.55 17.03 -5.64
C VAL A 153 -17.96 15.85 -6.51
N GLU A 154 -18.26 14.72 -5.89
CA GLU A 154 -18.58 13.48 -6.61
C GLU A 154 -20.11 13.29 -6.79
N LYS A 155 -20.93 14.16 -6.19
CA LYS A 155 -22.40 14.11 -6.24
C LYS A 155 -22.99 12.79 -5.73
N LEU A 156 -22.32 12.12 -4.79
CA LEU A 156 -22.85 10.92 -4.14
C LEU A 156 -24.00 11.28 -3.20
N THR A 157 -24.99 10.38 -3.09
CA THR A 157 -25.97 10.47 -2.01
C THR A 157 -25.31 10.20 -0.66
N MET A 158 -25.91 10.65 0.45
CA MET A 158 -25.38 10.38 1.80
C MET A 158 -25.20 8.88 2.05
N GLU A 159 -26.14 8.06 1.60
CA GLU A 159 -26.09 6.61 1.74
C GLU A 159 -24.94 5.98 0.93
N GLN A 160 -24.75 6.42 -0.32
CA GLN A 160 -23.62 5.99 -1.15
C GLN A 160 -22.27 6.41 -0.55
N ALA A 161 -22.20 7.63 -0.02
CA ALA A 161 -21.01 8.15 0.64
C ALA A 161 -20.68 7.35 1.92
N LEU A 162 -21.70 6.99 2.72
CA LEU A 162 -21.53 6.15 3.91
C LEU A 162 -21.06 4.74 3.55
N LYS A 163 -21.69 4.11 2.56
CA LYS A 163 -21.27 2.80 2.07
C LYS A 163 -19.84 2.83 1.55
N LYS A 164 -19.48 3.87 0.80
CA LYS A 164 -18.10 4.10 0.36
C LYS A 164 -17.17 4.22 1.56
N LEU A 165 -17.51 5.04 2.57
CA LEU A 165 -16.70 5.16 3.79
C LEU A 165 -16.46 3.80 4.45
N GLU A 166 -17.47 2.94 4.51
CA GLU A 166 -17.40 1.60 5.10
C GLU A 166 -16.48 0.64 4.33
N GLU A 167 -16.62 0.62 3.02
CA GLU A 167 -15.76 -0.18 2.14
C GLU A 167 -14.30 0.28 2.19
N LEU A 168 -14.07 1.56 2.48
CA LEU A 168 -12.74 2.15 2.60
C LEU A 168 -12.05 1.85 3.92
N THR A 169 -12.81 1.65 4.99
CA THR A 169 -12.24 1.52 6.34
C THR A 169 -12.66 0.20 7.02
N PRO A 170 -12.32 -0.96 6.44
CA PRO A 170 -12.78 -2.25 6.93
C PRO A 170 -12.19 -2.64 8.29
N LEU A 171 -11.08 -2.03 8.72
CA LEU A 171 -10.36 -2.38 9.95
C LEU A 171 -10.69 -1.45 11.13
N ALA A 172 -11.63 -0.52 10.98
CA ALA A 172 -11.94 0.45 12.03
C ALA A 172 -12.41 -0.22 13.33
N LYS A 173 -11.81 0.16 14.46
CA LYS A 173 -12.24 -0.31 15.79
C LYS A 173 -13.40 0.51 16.31
N ASN A 174 -14.43 -0.18 16.81
CA ASN A 174 -15.63 0.42 17.40
C ASN A 174 -16.18 1.58 16.53
N PRO A 175 -16.56 1.31 15.27
CA PRO A 175 -16.93 2.36 14.34
C PRO A 175 -18.12 3.16 14.88
N LYS A 176 -17.98 4.49 14.88
CA LYS A 176 -19.06 5.42 15.22
C LYS A 176 -20.24 5.17 14.29
N ALA A 177 -21.42 4.89 14.86
CA ALA A 177 -22.64 4.75 14.10
C ALA A 177 -22.97 6.10 13.43
N ARG A 178 -22.96 6.12 12.10
CA ARG A 178 -23.29 7.30 11.30
C ARG A 178 -24.64 7.06 10.64
N SER A 179 -25.65 7.86 11.00
CA SER A 179 -26.96 7.77 10.37
C SER A 179 -26.95 8.50 9.02
N ALA A 180 -27.70 7.99 8.05
CA ALA A 180 -27.96 8.67 6.77
C ALA A 180 -28.82 9.93 6.91
N THR A 181 -29.38 10.18 8.10
CA THR A 181 -30.09 11.42 8.40
C THR A 181 -29.09 12.57 8.55
N ALA A 182 -29.24 13.59 7.71
CA ALA A 182 -28.41 14.78 7.73
C ALA A 182 -28.27 15.35 9.16
N PRO A 183 -27.10 15.84 9.57
CA PRO A 183 -27.00 16.61 10.81
C PRO A 183 -27.97 17.79 10.73
N PRO A 184 -28.68 18.14 11.81
CA PRO A 184 -29.46 19.36 11.82
C PRO A 184 -28.51 20.53 11.53
N PRO A 185 -28.93 21.52 10.73
CA PRO A 185 -28.10 22.68 10.46
C PRO A 185 -27.72 23.33 11.78
N ALA A 186 -26.43 23.63 11.95
CA ALA A 186 -26.00 24.56 12.98
C ALA A 186 -26.85 25.83 12.85
N GLY A 187 -27.43 26.27 13.97
CA GLY A 187 -28.38 27.39 14.04
C GLY A 187 -27.83 28.71 13.48
N PRO A 188 -28.71 29.70 13.32
CA PRO A 188 -28.58 30.75 12.32
C PRO A 188 -27.46 31.71 12.69
N SER A 189 -26.42 31.76 11.85
CA SER A 189 -25.50 32.90 11.84
C SER A 189 -25.66 33.63 10.52
N ALA A 190 -26.22 34.83 10.65
CA ALA A 190 -26.21 36.00 9.77
C ALA A 190 -26.25 35.78 8.24
N ALA A 191 -27.31 36.34 7.64
CA ALA A 191 -27.45 36.50 6.19
C ALA A 191 -26.19 37.12 5.53
N PRO A 192 -25.88 36.76 4.28
CA PRO A 192 -24.69 37.24 3.59
C PRO A 192 -24.79 38.74 3.30
N ARG A 193 -23.74 39.50 3.61
CA ARG A 193 -23.52 40.80 2.97
C ARG A 193 -23.15 40.58 1.49
N PRO A 194 -23.59 41.43 0.55
CA PRO A 194 -23.18 41.31 -0.84
C PRO A 194 -21.68 41.51 -0.96
N ALA A 195 -20.98 40.53 -1.54
CA ALA A 195 -19.57 40.68 -1.88
C ALA A 195 -19.46 41.73 -3.00
N ALA A 196 -18.82 42.85 -2.69
CA ALA A 196 -18.28 43.76 -3.68
C ALA A 196 -17.24 43.01 -4.52
N ALA A 197 -17.30 43.22 -5.84
CA ALA A 197 -16.37 42.65 -6.80
C ALA A 197 -14.91 43.03 -6.44
N ALA A 198 -14.07 42.02 -6.26
CA ALA A 198 -12.62 42.16 -6.22
C ALA A 198 -12.02 41.59 -7.52
N PRO A 199 -10.88 42.11 -7.99
CA PRO A 199 -10.43 41.98 -9.38
C PRO A 199 -9.97 40.56 -9.70
N GLN A 200 -10.23 40.13 -10.94
CA GLN A 200 -9.64 38.93 -11.52
C GLN A 200 -8.11 39.03 -11.50
N MET A 201 -7.46 38.22 -10.66
CA MET A 201 -6.05 37.89 -10.87
C MET A 201 -5.95 36.98 -12.11
N PRO A 202 -4.96 37.19 -12.99
CA PRO A 202 -4.71 36.28 -14.09
C PRO A 202 -4.37 34.90 -13.54
N PRO A 203 -4.75 33.82 -14.25
CA PRO A 203 -4.45 32.46 -13.80
C PRO A 203 -2.94 32.29 -13.62
N PRO A 204 -2.49 31.52 -12.62
CA PRO A 204 -1.09 31.16 -12.53
C PRO A 204 -0.67 30.48 -13.84
N PRO A 205 0.55 30.72 -14.34
CA PRO A 205 1.02 30.07 -15.55
C PRO A 205 0.86 28.56 -15.39
N ALA A 206 0.26 27.94 -16.41
CA ALA A 206 0.06 26.51 -16.46
C ALA A 206 1.37 25.82 -16.11
N ILE A 207 1.40 25.15 -14.96
CA ILE A 207 2.41 24.15 -14.68
C ILE A 207 2.20 23.13 -15.82
N PRO A 208 3.20 22.91 -16.69
CA PRO A 208 3.05 21.92 -17.74
C PRO A 208 2.66 20.62 -17.06
N ALA A 209 1.57 20.02 -17.53
CA ALA A 209 1.19 18.68 -17.13
C ALA A 209 2.48 17.85 -17.10
N ALA A 210 2.82 17.29 -15.93
CA ALA A 210 3.76 16.20 -15.92
C ALA A 210 3.24 15.24 -16.99
N PRO A 211 4.05 14.92 -18.02
CA PRO A 211 3.57 14.08 -19.10
C PRO A 211 3.00 12.85 -18.43
N SER A 212 1.76 12.51 -18.79
CA SER A 212 1.27 11.16 -18.65
C SER A 212 2.43 10.26 -19.06
N ALA A 213 3.02 9.56 -18.08
CA ALA A 213 4.11 8.65 -18.36
C ALA A 213 3.62 7.76 -19.51
N PRO A 214 4.42 7.57 -20.57
CA PRO A 214 3.97 6.81 -21.73
C PRO A 214 3.50 5.45 -21.21
N ALA A 215 2.38 4.98 -21.77
CA ALA A 215 1.96 3.60 -21.56
C ALA A 215 3.20 2.72 -21.73
N ALA A 216 3.64 2.08 -20.64
CA ALA A 216 4.71 1.10 -20.69
C ALA A 216 4.14 -0.13 -21.40
N GLY A 217 4.05 -0.05 -22.71
CA GLY A 217 3.50 -1.10 -23.56
C GLY A 217 4.42 -1.24 -24.74
N GLY A 218 5.53 -1.97 -24.54
CA GLY A 218 6.29 -2.48 -25.68
C GLY A 218 5.46 -3.46 -26.50
N PRO A 219 6.04 -4.05 -27.56
CA PRO A 219 5.31 -5.00 -28.41
C PRO A 219 4.80 -6.20 -27.59
N THR A 220 3.60 -6.67 -27.95
CA THR A 220 2.97 -7.89 -27.43
C THR A 220 2.75 -8.86 -28.59
N THR A 221 3.31 -10.06 -28.50
CA THR A 221 3.23 -11.10 -29.53
C THR A 221 2.62 -12.40 -29.03
N ILE A 222 2.21 -12.47 -27.75
CA ILE A 222 1.59 -13.64 -27.13
C ILE A 222 0.21 -13.28 -26.55
N SER A 223 -0.67 -14.29 -26.43
CA SER A 223 -1.97 -14.17 -25.77
C SER A 223 -1.97 -14.87 -24.42
N LEU A 224 -2.62 -14.27 -23.42
CA LEU A 224 -2.86 -14.87 -22.10
C LEU A 224 -4.11 -15.78 -22.09
N SER A 225 -4.90 -15.78 -23.17
CA SER A 225 -6.02 -16.69 -23.37
C SER A 225 -5.64 -17.84 -24.31
N GLY A 226 -6.16 -19.03 -24.02
CA GLY A 226 -5.94 -20.23 -24.82
C GLY A 226 -6.70 -21.43 -24.25
N THR A 227 -6.36 -22.63 -24.70
CA THR A 227 -7.02 -23.89 -24.30
C THR A 227 -6.09 -24.84 -23.53
N GLY A 228 -4.89 -24.39 -23.16
CA GLY A 228 -3.93 -25.18 -22.41
C GLY A 228 -4.41 -25.41 -20.98
N THR A 229 -4.95 -26.58 -20.68
CA THR A 229 -5.44 -26.94 -19.33
C THR A 229 -4.76 -28.16 -18.73
N ASN A 230 -3.87 -28.81 -19.49
CA ASN A 230 -3.25 -30.09 -19.10
C ASN A 230 -1.97 -29.91 -18.26
N TYR A 231 -1.84 -28.78 -17.55
CA TYR A 231 -0.65 -28.47 -16.77
C TYR A 231 -0.95 -28.38 -15.27
N GLY A 232 -0.03 -28.93 -14.46
CA GLY A 232 -0.09 -28.88 -13.00
C GLY A 232 0.74 -27.74 -12.43
N LYS A 233 0.53 -27.46 -11.13
CA LYS A 233 1.39 -26.53 -10.38
C LYS A 233 2.83 -27.03 -10.40
N VAL A 234 3.77 -26.15 -10.74
CA VAL A 234 5.21 -26.43 -10.68
C VAL A 234 5.75 -25.93 -9.35
N GLU A 235 6.60 -26.73 -8.70
CA GLU A 235 7.32 -26.32 -7.50
C GLU A 235 8.67 -25.68 -7.86
N GLY A 236 9.08 -24.70 -7.07
CA GLY A 236 10.33 -24.00 -7.29
C GLY A 236 11.57 -24.78 -6.91
N PRO A 237 12.77 -24.20 -7.10
CA PRO A 237 13.04 -22.83 -7.55
C PRO A 237 13.04 -22.65 -9.07
N ILE A 238 12.98 -21.40 -9.54
CA ILE A 238 13.27 -21.06 -10.95
C ILE A 238 14.66 -21.56 -11.37
N ASP A 239 14.77 -22.15 -12.57
CA ASP A 239 16.07 -22.62 -13.11
C ASP A 239 17.00 -21.44 -13.41
N PRO A 240 18.14 -21.25 -12.70
CA PRO A 240 19.04 -20.12 -12.93
C PRO A 240 19.67 -20.08 -14.32
N LYS A 241 19.69 -21.22 -15.03
CA LYS A 241 20.26 -21.36 -16.38
C LYS A 241 19.18 -21.46 -17.47
N PHE A 242 17.94 -21.06 -17.17
CA PHE A 242 16.84 -21.21 -18.10
C PHE A 242 17.09 -20.52 -19.46
N LYS A 243 17.84 -19.41 -19.49
CA LYS A 243 18.16 -18.69 -20.74
C LYS A 243 19.00 -19.50 -21.72
N GLU A 244 19.73 -20.52 -21.25
CA GLU A 244 20.52 -21.44 -22.09
C GLU A 244 19.66 -22.60 -22.61
N LYS A 245 18.60 -22.96 -21.88
CA LYS A 245 17.81 -24.18 -22.12
C LYS A 245 16.46 -23.92 -22.77
N ARG A 246 15.88 -22.74 -22.56
CA ARG A 246 14.54 -22.37 -23.03
C ARG A 246 14.66 -21.42 -24.21
N GLN A 247 13.73 -21.55 -25.15
CA GLN A 247 13.62 -20.65 -26.29
C GLN A 247 12.71 -19.47 -25.94
N GLN A 248 13.06 -18.28 -26.43
CA GLN A 248 12.16 -17.14 -26.37
C GLN A 248 11.00 -17.37 -27.34
N VAL A 249 9.78 -17.43 -26.81
CA VAL A 249 8.55 -17.70 -27.59
C VAL A 249 7.83 -16.42 -28.00
N GLY A 250 8.14 -15.30 -27.35
CA GLY A 250 7.54 -14.02 -27.70
C GLY A 250 7.85 -12.90 -26.71
N THR A 251 6.99 -11.89 -26.74
CA THR A 251 7.05 -10.71 -25.87
C THR A 251 5.65 -10.31 -25.41
N TYR A 252 5.53 -9.74 -24.21
CA TYR A 252 4.30 -9.16 -23.70
C TYR A 252 4.60 -7.79 -23.10
N GLN A 253 4.00 -6.74 -23.67
CA GLN A 253 4.26 -5.35 -23.29
C GLN A 253 5.77 -5.00 -23.27
N GLY A 254 6.56 -5.62 -24.16
CA GLY A 254 8.01 -5.45 -24.24
C GLY A 254 8.83 -6.35 -23.31
N ILE A 255 8.20 -7.16 -22.45
CA ILE A 255 8.87 -8.15 -21.60
C ILE A 255 9.04 -9.46 -22.38
N LYS A 256 10.25 -10.03 -22.37
CA LYS A 256 10.52 -11.32 -23.06
C LYS A 256 9.83 -12.48 -22.36
N VAL A 257 9.32 -13.43 -23.13
CA VAL A 257 8.70 -14.66 -22.60
C VAL A 257 9.42 -15.88 -23.15
N TRP A 258 9.76 -16.78 -22.23
CA TRP A 258 10.57 -17.98 -22.44
C TRP A 258 9.70 -19.21 -22.22
N GLY A 259 9.62 -20.07 -23.23
CA GLY A 259 8.74 -21.22 -23.24
C GLY A 259 9.17 -22.36 -22.30
N PRO A 260 8.41 -23.45 -22.23
CA PRO A 260 7.19 -23.70 -22.99
C PRO A 260 6.05 -22.76 -22.58
N TYR A 261 5.14 -22.48 -23.51
CA TYR A 261 4.04 -21.54 -23.33
C TYR A 261 2.77 -22.09 -23.97
N ASP A 262 1.77 -22.36 -23.15
CA ASP A 262 0.45 -22.86 -23.53
C ASP A 262 -0.61 -22.31 -22.55
N ALA A 263 -1.09 -21.11 -22.83
CA ALA A 263 -2.02 -20.41 -21.96
C ALA A 263 -3.40 -21.10 -21.91
N PRO A 264 -4.12 -21.04 -20.77
CA PRO A 264 -3.74 -20.41 -19.50
C PRO A 264 -2.93 -21.32 -18.55
N GLY A 265 -2.77 -22.60 -18.86
CA GLY A 265 -2.22 -23.60 -17.94
C GLY A 265 -0.71 -23.57 -17.76
N GLN A 266 0.03 -23.17 -18.80
CA GLN A 266 1.49 -23.02 -18.77
C GLN A 266 1.90 -21.67 -19.36
N LEU A 267 2.55 -20.84 -18.56
CA LEU A 267 2.92 -19.47 -18.94
C LEU A 267 4.43 -19.27 -19.00
N GLY A 268 5.24 -20.23 -18.52
CA GLY A 268 6.69 -20.20 -18.65
C GLY A 268 7.36 -19.07 -17.84
N ILE A 269 8.54 -18.63 -18.30
CA ILE A 269 9.37 -17.65 -17.59
C ILE A 269 9.35 -16.31 -18.32
N TRP A 270 9.18 -15.23 -17.59
CA TRP A 270 9.03 -13.88 -18.12
C TRP A 270 10.17 -12.99 -17.65
N GLY A 271 10.66 -12.09 -18.51
CA GLY A 271 11.72 -11.12 -18.20
C GLY A 271 13.10 -11.45 -18.78
N ASP A 272 13.98 -10.45 -18.77
CA ASP A 272 15.39 -10.58 -19.15
C ASP A 272 16.31 -10.27 -17.97
N TYR A 273 16.13 -9.13 -17.31
CA TYR A 273 16.96 -8.76 -16.16
C TYR A 273 16.31 -9.17 -14.84
N VAL A 274 14.98 -9.04 -14.80
CA VAL A 274 14.15 -9.44 -13.68
C VAL A 274 13.27 -10.56 -14.18
N CYS A 275 13.61 -11.80 -13.86
CA CYS A 275 12.91 -12.96 -14.39
C CYS A 275 11.96 -13.54 -13.34
N ILE A 276 10.72 -13.88 -13.74
CA ILE A 276 9.77 -14.60 -12.89
C ILE A 276 9.24 -15.80 -13.66
N ASP A 277 9.29 -16.97 -13.03
CA ASP A 277 8.62 -18.17 -13.51
C ASP A 277 7.14 -18.10 -13.11
N PHE A 278 6.26 -17.93 -14.10
CA PHE A 278 4.82 -17.82 -13.87
C PHE A 278 4.19 -19.18 -13.53
N ASP A 279 4.84 -20.28 -13.91
CA ASP A 279 4.40 -21.63 -13.58
C ASP A 279 4.62 -21.94 -12.09
N ILE A 280 5.64 -21.30 -11.48
CA ILE A 280 5.99 -21.42 -10.04
C ILE A 280 5.34 -20.32 -9.19
N CYS A 281 5.16 -19.11 -9.72
CA CYS A 281 4.66 -17.96 -8.97
C CYS A 281 3.25 -18.22 -8.38
N VAL A 282 3.12 -18.11 -7.06
CA VAL A 282 1.86 -18.34 -6.30
C VAL A 282 1.13 -17.05 -5.91
N ALA A 283 1.47 -15.93 -6.53
CA ALA A 283 0.88 -14.61 -6.22
C ALA A 283 1.02 -14.13 -4.76
N ASP A 284 2.10 -14.53 -4.08
CA ASP A 284 2.38 -14.11 -2.69
C ASP A 284 2.53 -12.58 -2.54
N GLY A 285 3.26 -11.95 -3.46
CA GLY A 285 3.41 -10.49 -3.51
C GLY A 285 4.57 -9.92 -2.70
N ALA A 286 5.35 -10.73 -1.96
CA ALA A 286 6.53 -10.25 -1.24
C ALA A 286 7.55 -9.54 -2.16
N CYS A 287 7.70 -9.98 -3.40
CA CYS A 287 8.57 -9.33 -4.38
C CYS A 287 8.13 -7.90 -4.73
N ILE A 288 6.81 -7.64 -4.76
CA ILE A 288 6.24 -6.32 -5.02
C ILE A 288 6.56 -5.39 -3.85
N GLU A 289 6.25 -5.84 -2.63
CA GLU A 289 6.50 -5.06 -1.41
C GLU A 289 7.99 -4.82 -1.13
N ALA A 290 8.85 -5.77 -1.49
CA ALA A 290 10.28 -5.66 -1.29
C ALA A 290 10.99 -4.79 -2.34
N CYS A 291 10.32 -4.43 -3.44
CA CYS A 291 10.96 -3.70 -4.54
C CYS A 291 10.97 -2.19 -4.28
N PRO A 292 12.13 -1.56 -4.01
CA PRO A 292 12.18 -0.13 -3.65
C PRO A 292 11.89 0.80 -4.83
N VAL A 293 11.92 0.28 -6.05
CA VAL A 293 11.75 1.01 -7.31
C VAL A 293 10.47 0.60 -8.04
N ASN A 294 9.59 -0.17 -7.38
CA ASN A 294 8.28 -0.57 -7.90
C ASN A 294 8.31 -1.24 -9.29
N VAL A 295 9.26 -2.15 -9.54
CA VAL A 295 9.40 -2.84 -10.84
C VAL A 295 8.14 -3.63 -11.24
N TYR A 296 7.38 -4.07 -10.24
CA TYR A 296 6.29 -5.03 -10.41
C TYR A 296 4.89 -4.38 -10.38
N GLU A 297 3.98 -5.00 -11.12
CA GLU A 297 2.53 -4.80 -11.06
C GLU A 297 1.82 -6.16 -11.01
N TRP A 298 0.51 -6.17 -10.77
CA TRP A 298 -0.28 -7.41 -10.85
C TRP A 298 -0.79 -7.63 -12.27
N LEU A 299 -0.49 -8.80 -12.84
CA LEU A 299 -1.08 -9.27 -14.08
C LEU A 299 -2.08 -10.38 -13.80
N GLN A 300 -3.26 -10.31 -14.39
CA GLN A 300 -4.29 -11.33 -14.26
C GLN A 300 -3.99 -12.51 -15.20
N THR A 301 -4.03 -13.73 -14.66
CA THR A 301 -3.78 -14.99 -15.37
C THR A 301 -4.84 -16.02 -14.97
N PRO A 302 -6.13 -15.75 -15.24
CA PRO A 302 -7.22 -16.61 -14.77
C PRO A 302 -7.10 -18.01 -15.36
N GLY A 303 -7.31 -19.03 -14.52
CA GLY A 303 -7.28 -20.43 -14.94
C GLY A 303 -5.91 -21.11 -14.87
N HIS A 304 -4.87 -20.43 -14.40
CA HIS A 304 -3.55 -21.03 -14.20
C HIS A 304 -3.49 -21.79 -12.86
N PRO A 305 -2.96 -23.04 -12.82
CA PRO A 305 -3.02 -23.92 -11.64
C PRO A 305 -2.34 -23.36 -10.38
N ALA A 306 -1.24 -22.60 -10.54
CA ALA A 306 -0.53 -22.00 -9.41
C ALA A 306 -1.21 -20.77 -8.78
N SER A 307 -1.85 -19.90 -9.58
CA SER A 307 -2.57 -18.70 -9.11
C SER A 307 -3.21 -17.95 -10.29
N ASP A 308 -4.37 -17.30 -10.05
CA ASP A 308 -5.11 -16.50 -11.05
C ASP A 308 -4.50 -15.12 -11.35
N LYS A 309 -3.37 -14.79 -10.72
CA LYS A 309 -2.61 -13.55 -10.96
C LYS A 309 -1.12 -13.80 -10.76
N LYS A 310 -0.27 -12.95 -11.32
CA LYS A 310 1.21 -13.04 -11.22
C LYS A 310 1.81 -11.67 -10.99
N ALA A 311 2.96 -11.64 -10.32
CA ALA A 311 3.77 -10.43 -10.25
C ALA A 311 4.45 -10.22 -11.61
N PHE A 312 4.15 -9.10 -12.26
CA PHE A 312 4.59 -8.78 -13.61
C PHE A 312 5.58 -7.61 -13.58
N MET A 313 6.78 -7.86 -14.06
CA MET A 313 7.94 -6.96 -14.02
C MET A 313 7.94 -5.89 -15.14
N ILE A 314 6.81 -5.20 -15.36
CA ILE A 314 6.66 -4.27 -16.48
C ILE A 314 7.75 -3.18 -16.55
N ARG A 315 8.30 -2.81 -15.38
CA ARG A 315 9.40 -1.86 -15.25
C ARG A 315 10.75 -2.54 -14.99
N GLU A 316 11.03 -3.70 -15.60
CA GLU A 316 12.29 -4.44 -15.34
C GLU A 316 13.56 -3.60 -15.58
N LYS A 317 13.48 -2.58 -16.45
CA LYS A 317 14.55 -1.63 -16.75
C LYS A 317 14.92 -0.72 -15.58
N ASP A 318 13.99 -0.49 -14.65
CA ASP A 318 14.21 0.33 -13.46
C ASP A 318 14.85 -0.47 -12.32
N CYS A 319 15.07 -1.77 -12.51
CA CYS A 319 15.67 -2.63 -11.51
C CYS A 319 17.10 -2.19 -11.16
N ILE A 320 17.33 -2.01 -9.86
CA ILE A 320 18.64 -1.65 -9.29
C ILE A 320 19.46 -2.87 -8.84
N PHE A 321 19.06 -4.09 -9.22
CA PHE A 321 19.76 -5.35 -8.93
C PHE A 321 20.05 -5.59 -7.44
N CYS A 322 19.13 -5.20 -6.55
CA CYS A 322 19.30 -5.33 -5.09
C CYS A 322 19.09 -6.77 -4.56
N MET A 323 18.62 -7.69 -5.40
CA MET A 323 18.36 -9.11 -5.06
C MET A 323 17.31 -9.34 -3.97
N ALA A 324 16.59 -8.31 -3.52
CA ALA A 324 15.60 -8.44 -2.46
C ALA A 324 14.45 -9.39 -2.86
N CYS A 325 13.91 -9.22 -4.06
CA CYS A 325 12.82 -10.02 -4.61
C CYS A 325 13.17 -11.51 -4.81
N GLU A 326 14.43 -11.84 -5.07
CA GLU A 326 14.93 -13.22 -5.17
C GLU A 326 14.91 -13.93 -3.81
N ASN A 327 15.26 -13.21 -2.74
CA ASN A 327 15.36 -13.77 -1.40
C ASN A 327 14.01 -13.87 -0.66
N VAL A 328 13.08 -12.94 -0.93
CA VAL A 328 11.79 -12.92 -0.22
C VAL A 328 10.73 -13.80 -0.85
N CYS A 329 10.94 -14.31 -2.07
CA CYS A 329 9.95 -15.10 -2.78
C CYS A 329 9.87 -16.52 -2.18
N PRO A 330 8.74 -16.92 -1.55
CA PRO A 330 8.66 -18.22 -0.88
C PRO A 330 8.91 -19.43 -1.80
N PRO A 331 8.33 -19.52 -3.00
CA PRO A 331 8.65 -20.60 -3.93
C PRO A 331 9.90 -20.32 -4.78
N GLN A 332 10.67 -19.26 -4.48
CA GLN A 332 11.87 -18.88 -5.24
C GLN A 332 11.62 -18.80 -6.76
N ALA A 333 10.51 -18.17 -7.15
CA ALA A 333 10.12 -18.01 -8.55
C ALA A 333 10.86 -16.87 -9.28
N VAL A 334 11.62 -16.04 -8.55
CA VAL A 334 12.27 -14.83 -9.09
C VAL A 334 13.76 -15.08 -9.27
N LYS A 335 14.32 -14.69 -10.42
CA LYS A 335 15.77 -14.66 -10.65
C LYS A 335 16.20 -13.34 -11.24
N ILE A 336 17.26 -12.74 -10.69
CA ILE A 336 17.81 -11.49 -11.19
C ILE A 336 19.13 -11.75 -11.93
N PHE A 337 19.25 -11.22 -13.15
CA PHE A 337 20.49 -11.20 -13.91
C PHE A 337 21.04 -9.78 -13.95
N LYS A 338 22.23 -9.57 -13.38
CA LYS A 338 22.91 -8.27 -13.47
C LYS A 338 23.24 -7.97 -14.93
N LYS A 339 23.04 -6.71 -15.33
CA LYS A 339 23.54 -6.20 -16.60
C LYS A 339 25.07 -6.23 -16.55
N SER A 340 25.67 -7.07 -17.40
CA SER A 340 27.11 -7.11 -17.65
C SER A 340 27.59 -5.88 -18.41
#